data_AF-Q3L0D4-F1
#
_entry.id   AF-Q3L0D4-F1
#
_cell.length_a   1.000
_cell.length_b   1.000
_cell.length_c   1.000
_cell.angle_alpha   90.00
_cell.angle_beta   90.00
_cell.angle_gamma   90.00
#
_symmetry.space_group_name_H-M   'P 1'
#
loop_
_entity.id
_entity.type
_entity.pdbx_description
1 polymer ?
#
loop_
_entity_poly.entity_id
_entity_poly.type
_entity_poly.pdbx_seq_one_letter_code
_entity_poly.pdbx_strand_id
1 'polypeptide(L)'
;ASAGPLKGRLVAIVDVIDQNRVLVDGPLTGVPRQEYRLNNLHLTKYRIKFPYTAPTRIVRKAWTESDLKAQWKVSPWSVKAQNIRKRSSLNDFDRFKLRYAKRQRNKLLTIAFNTLKKRTKADGTPRVLKKDRRERL
;
A
#
# COMPACT_ATOMS: atom_id res chain seq x y z
N ALA A 1 -12.52 13.37 0.91
CA ALA A 1 -12.32 12.05 0.28
C ALA A 1 -11.84 12.27 -1.15
N SER A 2 -10.87 11.50 -1.65
CA SER A 2 -10.43 11.65 -3.05
C SER A 2 -11.58 11.39 -4.02
N ALA A 3 -11.89 12.40 -4.82
CA ALA A 3 -13.01 12.45 -5.76
C ALA A 3 -12.51 12.78 -7.17
N GLY A 4 -13.32 12.52 -8.19
CA GLY A 4 -13.08 12.86 -9.61
C GLY A 4 -12.83 11.66 -10.54
N PRO A 5 -12.86 11.88 -11.86
CA PRO A 5 -12.80 10.82 -12.87
C PRO A 5 -11.44 10.08 -12.90
N LEU A 6 -10.38 10.74 -12.45
CA LEU A 6 -9.00 10.21 -12.46
C LEU A 6 -8.57 9.67 -11.09
N LYS A 7 -9.52 9.28 -10.24
CA LYS A 7 -9.28 8.79 -8.88
C LYS A 7 -8.28 7.63 -8.85
N GLY A 8 -7.37 7.67 -7.87
CA GLY A 8 -6.37 6.64 -7.64
C GLY A 8 -5.15 6.70 -8.56
N ARG A 9 -5.09 7.69 -9.48
CA ARG A 9 -3.89 7.99 -10.26
C ARG A 9 -2.97 8.90 -9.46
N LEU A 10 -1.68 8.66 -9.60
CA LEU A 10 -0.64 9.48 -8.98
C LEU A 10 -0.39 10.71 -9.83
N VAL A 11 -0.12 11.85 -9.19
CA VAL A 11 0.08 13.15 -9.87
C VAL A 11 1.16 13.94 -9.13
N ALA A 12 1.87 14.80 -9.86
CA ALA A 12 2.79 15.78 -9.29
C ALA A 12 2.11 17.16 -9.22
N ILE A 13 2.27 17.87 -8.10
CA ILE A 13 1.88 19.27 -7.99
C ILE A 13 2.98 20.10 -8.66
N VAL A 14 2.60 20.89 -9.67
CA VAL A 14 3.51 21.76 -10.42
C VAL A 14 3.54 23.15 -9.83
N ASP A 15 2.38 23.64 -9.44
CA ASP A 15 2.13 25.03 -9.06
C ASP A 15 1.01 25.11 -8.03
N VAL A 16 1.02 26.14 -7.18
CA VAL A 16 -0.04 26.44 -6.21
C VAL A 16 -0.76 27.69 -6.71
N ILE A 17 -2.03 27.53 -7.07
CA ILE A 17 -2.83 28.61 -7.67
C ILE A 17 -3.41 29.48 -6.55
N ASP A 18 -4.06 28.85 -5.58
CA ASP A 18 -4.63 29.50 -4.40
C ASP A 18 -4.66 28.51 -3.21
N GLN A 19 -5.22 28.93 -2.07
CA GLN A 19 -5.31 28.10 -0.87
C GLN A 19 -6.03 26.76 -1.08
N ASN A 20 -6.94 26.70 -2.05
CA ASN A 20 -7.82 25.57 -2.29
C ASN A 20 -7.45 24.79 -3.55
N ARG A 21 -6.65 25.34 -4.45
CA ARG A 21 -6.35 24.78 -5.78
C ARG A 21 -4.87 24.76 -6.10
N VAL A 22 -4.48 23.69 -6.77
CA VAL A 22 -3.13 23.45 -7.29
C VAL A 22 -3.18 23.07 -8.76
N LEU A 23 -2.14 23.42 -9.50
CA LEU A 23 -1.91 22.89 -10.84
C LEU A 23 -1.25 21.52 -10.70
N VAL A 24 -1.88 20.49 -11.27
CA VAL A 24 -1.38 19.12 -11.20
C VAL A 24 -1.07 18.59 -12.59
N ASP A 25 -0.05 17.74 -12.67
CA ASP A 25 0.34 17.08 -13.92
C ASP A 25 0.76 15.63 -13.67
N GLY A 26 0.26 14.71 -14.48
CA GLY A 26 0.52 13.29 -14.37
C GLY A 26 0.88 12.62 -15.70
N PRO A 27 2.02 12.99 -16.31
CA PRO A 27 2.40 12.51 -17.65
C PRO A 27 2.60 10.99 -17.78
N LEU A 28 3.02 10.29 -16.72
CA LEU A 28 3.24 8.82 -16.71
C LEU A 28 2.02 8.00 -16.23
N THR A 29 1.04 8.67 -15.62
CA THR A 29 -0.21 8.06 -15.13
C THR A 29 -1.40 8.37 -16.04
N GLY A 30 -1.18 9.16 -17.10
CA GLY A 30 -2.22 9.57 -18.05
C GLY A 30 -3.20 10.56 -17.46
N VAL A 31 -2.78 11.36 -16.48
CA VAL A 31 -3.55 12.51 -15.97
C VAL A 31 -3.07 13.74 -16.73
N PRO A 32 -3.92 14.39 -17.53
CA PRO A 32 -3.54 15.60 -18.23
C PRO A 32 -3.27 16.72 -17.24
N ARG A 33 -2.54 17.74 -17.68
CA ARG A 33 -2.32 18.95 -16.89
C ARG A 33 -3.64 19.67 -16.66
N GLN A 34 -4.00 19.89 -15.40
CA GLN A 34 -5.26 20.53 -15.03
C GLN A 34 -5.16 21.17 -13.65
N GLU A 35 -6.04 22.13 -13.38
CA GLU A 35 -6.26 22.62 -12.02
C GLU A 35 -7.01 21.57 -11.20
N TYR A 36 -6.69 21.48 -9.91
CA TYR A 36 -7.38 20.57 -9.01
C TYR A 36 -7.47 21.09 -7.59
N ARG A 37 -8.59 20.77 -6.92
CA ARG A 37 -8.79 21.18 -5.53
C ARG A 37 -7.93 20.33 -4.59
N LEU A 38 -7.21 20.98 -3.67
CA LEU A 38 -6.38 20.33 -2.64
C LEU A 38 -7.20 19.37 -1.76
N ASN A 39 -8.46 19.70 -1.44
CA ASN A 39 -9.36 18.84 -0.66
C ASN A 39 -9.64 17.46 -1.31
N ASN A 40 -9.47 17.36 -2.63
CA ASN A 40 -9.66 16.12 -3.39
C ASN A 40 -8.35 15.31 -3.55
N LEU A 41 -7.22 15.87 -3.12
CA LEU A 41 -5.91 15.24 -3.16
C LEU A 41 -5.50 14.76 -1.77
N HIS A 42 -4.74 13.68 -1.74
CA HIS A 42 -4.03 13.27 -0.54
C HIS A 42 -2.53 13.33 -0.87
N LEU A 43 -1.82 14.23 -0.18
CA LEU A 43 -0.39 14.41 -0.39
C LEU A 43 0.35 13.13 -0.01
N THR A 44 1.33 12.78 -0.85
CA THR A 44 2.19 11.62 -0.61
C THR A 44 3.54 12.07 -0.06
N LYS A 45 4.29 11.15 0.54
CA LYS A 45 5.64 11.42 1.04
C LYS A 45 6.69 11.64 -0.06
N TYR A 46 6.37 11.37 -1.32
CA TYR A 46 7.32 11.45 -2.42
C TYR A 46 7.49 12.89 -2.88
N ARG A 47 8.73 13.36 -2.95
CA ARG A 47 9.09 14.70 -3.42
C ARG A 47 10.06 14.57 -4.58
N ILE A 48 9.68 15.13 -5.74
CA ILE A 48 10.54 15.27 -6.91
C ILE A 48 10.92 16.74 -7.08
N LYS A 49 12.17 17.00 -7.48
CA LYS A 49 12.68 18.36 -7.64
C LYS A 49 12.65 18.73 -9.12
N PHE A 50 11.88 19.77 -9.45
CA PHE A 50 11.83 20.38 -10.77
C PHE A 50 11.42 21.87 -10.60
N PRO A 51 11.68 22.75 -11.57
CA PRO A 51 11.34 24.16 -11.42
C PRO A 51 9.83 24.36 -11.32
N TYR A 52 9.41 25.30 -10.47
CA TYR A 52 8.03 25.77 -10.40
C TYR A 52 7.57 26.24 -11.80
N THR A 53 6.29 26.02 -12.14
CA THR A 53 5.72 26.32 -13.47
C THR A 53 6.30 25.50 -14.64
N ALA A 54 7.06 24.43 -14.38
CA ALA A 54 7.63 23.58 -15.43
C ALA A 54 6.58 23.04 -16.44
N PRO A 55 6.87 23.00 -17.76
CA PRO A 55 6.04 22.33 -18.75
C PRO A 55 6.05 20.80 -18.59
N THR A 56 5.04 20.12 -19.15
CA THR A 56 4.84 18.67 -18.99
C THR A 56 6.05 17.84 -19.42
N ARG A 57 6.83 18.34 -20.39
CA ARG A 57 8.09 17.72 -20.82
C ARG A 57 9.11 17.62 -19.68
N ILE A 58 9.29 18.68 -18.91
CA ILE A 58 10.25 18.72 -17.79
C ILE A 58 9.72 17.89 -16.62
N VAL A 59 8.42 17.97 -16.31
CA VAL A 59 7.79 17.14 -15.28
C VAL A 59 7.96 15.66 -15.61
N ARG A 60 7.70 15.26 -16.87
CA ARG A 60 7.91 13.88 -17.34
C ARG A 60 9.36 13.43 -17.15
N LYS A 61 10.33 14.27 -17.51
CA LYS A 61 11.76 13.97 -17.34
C LYS A 61 12.10 13.73 -15.87
N ALA A 62 11.75 14.67 -14.98
CA ALA A 62 12.00 14.56 -13.55
C ALA A 62 11.31 13.33 -12.92
N TRP A 63 10.13 12.96 -13.42
CA TRP A 63 9.41 11.81 -12.91
C TRP A 63 10.06 10.47 -13.27
N THR A 64 10.60 10.39 -14.50
CA THR A 64 11.36 9.24 -14.98
C THR A 64 12.71 9.14 -14.27
N GLU A 65 13.45 10.24 -14.12
CA GLU A 65 14.74 10.28 -13.40
C GLU A 65 14.60 9.85 -11.94
N SER A 66 13.51 10.24 -11.28
CA SER A 66 13.23 9.83 -9.89
C SER A 66 12.72 8.38 -9.77
N ASP A 67 12.47 7.67 -10.87
CA ASP A 67 11.81 6.35 -10.92
C ASP A 67 10.58 6.24 -9.98
N LEU A 68 9.78 7.31 -9.97
CA LEU A 68 8.72 7.44 -8.97
C LEU A 68 7.64 6.36 -9.16
N LYS A 69 7.46 5.87 -10.38
CA LYS A 69 6.50 4.80 -10.68
C LYS A 69 6.89 3.49 -10.00
N ALA A 70 8.17 3.12 -9.98
CA ALA A 70 8.62 1.92 -9.27
C ALA A 70 8.51 2.13 -7.76
N GLN A 71 8.98 3.27 -7.24
CA GLN A 71 8.86 3.61 -5.83
C GLN A 71 7.39 3.58 -5.35
N TRP A 72 6.48 4.08 -6.18
CA TRP A 72 5.04 4.03 -5.90
C TRP A 72 4.50 2.61 -5.85
N LYS A 73 4.91 1.73 -6.77
CA LYS A 73 4.46 0.33 -6.78
C LYS A 73 4.86 -0.42 -5.51
N VAL A 74 6.04 -0.12 -4.96
CA VAL A 74 6.55 -0.73 -3.72
C VAL A 74 5.82 -0.18 -2.48
N SER A 75 5.30 1.06 -2.56
CA SER A 75 4.62 1.71 -1.43
C SER A 75 3.50 0.84 -0.84
N PRO A 76 3.44 0.65 0.50
CA PRO A 76 2.34 -0.04 1.16
C PRO A 76 0.97 0.55 0.82
N TRP A 77 0.89 1.86 0.54
CA TRP A 77 -0.35 2.51 0.17
C TRP A 77 -0.85 2.07 -1.21
N SER A 78 0.06 1.99 -2.19
CA SER A 78 -0.23 1.48 -3.53
C SER A 78 -0.59 0.00 -3.51
N VAL A 79 0.17 -0.81 -2.78
CA VAL A 79 -0.12 -2.24 -2.60
C VAL A 79 -1.50 -2.44 -1.97
N LYS A 80 -1.85 -1.65 -0.94
CA LYS A 80 -3.18 -1.69 -0.33
C LYS A 80 -4.28 -1.31 -1.32
N ALA A 81 -4.11 -0.22 -2.09
CA ALA A 81 -5.07 0.20 -3.10
C ALA A 81 -5.26 -0.88 -4.20
N GLN A 82 -4.17 -1.47 -4.68
CA GLN A 82 -4.23 -2.58 -5.64
C GLN A 82 -4.92 -3.81 -5.07
N ASN A 83 -4.69 -4.14 -3.80
CA ASN A 83 -5.33 -5.27 -3.14
C ASN A 83 -6.84 -5.05 -2.97
N ILE A 84 -7.28 -3.82 -2.68
CA ILE A 84 -8.72 -3.49 -2.65
C ILE A 84 -9.33 -3.72 -4.04
N ARG A 85 -8.68 -3.23 -5.10
CA ARG A 85 -9.14 -3.43 -6.49
C ARG A 85 -9.20 -4.92 -6.88
N LYS A 86 -8.17 -5.70 -6.53
CA LYS A 86 -8.14 -7.15 -6.76
C LYS A 86 -9.27 -7.86 -6.02
N ARG A 87 -9.54 -7.47 -4.77
CA ARG A 87 -10.62 -8.05 -3.96
C ARG A 87 -12.00 -7.74 -4.52
N SER A 88 -12.22 -6.52 -5.00
CA SER A 88 -13.49 -6.15 -5.64
C SER A 88 -13.70 -6.88 -6.97
N SER A 89 -12.64 -7.25 -7.68
CA SER A 89 -12.73 -7.95 -8.96
C SER A 89 -12.79 -9.48 -8.86
N LEU A 90 -12.75 -10.07 -7.66
CA LEU A 90 -12.79 -11.53 -7.51
C LEU A 90 -14.16 -12.09 -7.92
N ASN A 91 -14.14 -13.11 -8.77
CA ASN A 91 -15.31 -13.93 -9.06
C ASN A 91 -15.59 -14.91 -7.90
N ASP A 92 -16.79 -15.50 -7.86
CA ASP A 92 -17.21 -16.40 -6.80
C ASP A 92 -16.25 -17.60 -6.61
N PHE A 93 -15.82 -18.21 -7.71
CA PHE A 93 -14.84 -19.29 -7.67
C PHE A 93 -13.50 -18.86 -7.05
N ASP A 94 -13.03 -17.65 -7.32
CA ASP A 94 -11.79 -17.14 -6.70
C ASP A 94 -11.98 -16.85 -5.21
N ARG A 95 -13.17 -16.41 -4.79
CA ARG A 95 -13.51 -16.26 -3.38
C ARG A 95 -13.53 -17.62 -2.66
N PHE A 96 -14.03 -18.67 -3.31
CA PHE A 96 -13.98 -20.03 -2.78
C PHE A 96 -12.52 -20.49 -2.58
N LYS A 97 -11.66 -20.35 -3.59
CA LYS A 97 -10.22 -20.67 -3.48
C LYS A 97 -9.55 -19.91 -2.34
N LEU A 98 -9.79 -18.60 -2.27
CA LEU A 98 -9.26 -17.74 -1.19
C LEU A 98 -9.71 -18.22 0.19
N ARG A 99 -11.00 -18.56 0.34
CA ARG A 99 -11.57 -19.07 1.60
C ARG A 99 -10.91 -20.39 2.01
N TYR A 100 -10.76 -21.32 1.08
CA TYR A 100 -10.16 -22.63 1.34
C TYR A 100 -8.69 -22.49 1.76
N ALA A 101 -7.89 -21.72 1.01
CA ALA A 101 -6.49 -21.46 1.34
C ALA A 101 -6.33 -20.75 2.71
N LYS A 102 -7.18 -19.76 3.00
CA LYS A 102 -7.19 -19.07 4.32
C LYS A 102 -7.48 -20.03 5.47
N ARG A 103 -8.42 -20.96 5.29
CA ARG A 103 -8.75 -21.97 6.33
C ARG A 103 -7.53 -22.81 6.69
N GLN A 104 -6.81 -23.31 5.68
CA GLN A 104 -5.59 -24.12 5.90
C GLN A 104 -4.50 -23.32 6.62
N ARG A 105 -4.24 -22.09 6.17
CA ARG A 105 -3.29 -21.18 6.82
C ARG A 105 -3.66 -20.91 8.29
N ASN A 106 -4.92 -20.61 8.57
CA ASN A 106 -5.38 -20.30 9.92
C ASN A 106 -5.24 -21.50 10.86
N LYS A 107 -5.49 -22.72 10.37
CA LYS A 107 -5.26 -23.95 11.16
C LYS A 107 -3.80 -24.06 11.59
N LEU A 108 -2.85 -23.85 10.68
CA LEU A 108 -1.41 -23.89 10.99
C LEU A 108 -1.00 -22.78 11.96
N LEU A 109 -1.50 -21.56 11.77
CA LEU A 109 -1.25 -20.43 12.68
C LEU A 109 -1.74 -20.72 14.09
N THR A 110 -2.94 -21.26 14.25
CA THR A 110 -3.50 -21.62 15.56
C THR A 110 -2.67 -22.71 16.25
N ILE A 111 -2.20 -23.72 15.50
CA ILE A 111 -1.33 -24.77 16.04
C ILE A 111 -0.02 -24.16 16.54
N ALA A 112 0.65 -23.36 15.70
CA ALA A 112 1.90 -22.70 16.05
C ALA A 112 1.75 -21.78 17.27
N PHE A 113 0.73 -20.92 17.27
CA PHE A 113 0.42 -20.02 18.38
C PHE A 113 0.15 -20.77 19.68
N ASN A 114 -0.68 -21.82 19.65
CA ASN A 114 -0.98 -22.61 20.85
C ASN A 114 0.25 -23.37 21.37
N THR A 115 1.15 -23.78 20.48
CA THR A 115 2.41 -24.42 20.86
C THR A 115 3.33 -23.43 21.58
N LEU A 116 3.47 -22.22 21.04
CA LEU A 116 4.23 -21.15 21.67
C LEU A 116 3.62 -20.76 23.02
N LYS A 117 2.30 -20.55 23.07
CA LYS A 117 1.55 -20.21 24.29
C LYS A 117 1.69 -21.27 25.39
N LYS A 118 1.78 -22.56 25.04
CA LYS A 118 2.03 -23.63 26.04
C LYS A 118 3.44 -23.56 26.61
N ARG A 119 4.41 -23.10 25.80
CA ARG A 119 5.83 -22.98 26.15
C ARG A 119 6.20 -21.63 26.75
N THR A 120 5.28 -20.68 26.82
CA THR A 120 5.46 -19.40 27.50
C THR A 120 4.55 -19.33 28.73
N LYS A 121 5.07 -18.77 29.82
CA LYS A 121 4.27 -18.42 30.99
C LYS A 121 3.62 -17.04 30.79
N ALA A 122 2.72 -16.65 31.69
CA ALA A 122 2.02 -15.36 31.61
C ALA A 122 2.96 -14.15 31.72
N ASP A 123 4.05 -14.30 32.47
CA ASP A 123 5.17 -13.35 32.64
C ASP A 123 6.15 -13.34 31.45
N GLY A 124 5.91 -14.14 30.41
CA GLY A 124 6.75 -14.21 29.21
C GLY A 124 7.97 -15.13 29.34
N THR A 125 8.25 -15.69 30.53
CA THR A 125 9.35 -16.63 30.71
C THR A 125 9.06 -18.00 30.07
N PRO A 126 10.08 -18.73 29.59
CA PRO A 126 9.89 -20.08 29.06
C PRO A 126 9.32 -21.04 30.11
N ARG A 127 8.34 -21.85 29.68
CA ARG A 127 7.72 -22.92 30.47
C ARG A 127 8.27 -24.28 30.02
N VAL A 128 8.91 -24.99 30.94
CA VAL A 128 9.36 -26.37 30.71
C VAL A 128 8.17 -27.32 30.80
N LEU A 129 7.92 -28.08 29.74
CA LEU A 129 6.80 -29.03 29.72
C LEU A 129 7.20 -30.36 30.37
N LYS A 130 6.22 -31.11 30.85
CA LYS A 130 6.44 -32.44 31.45
C LYS A 130 7.07 -33.42 30.45
N LYS A 131 6.80 -33.27 29.15
CA LYS A 131 7.40 -34.08 28.08
C LYS A 131 8.91 -33.83 27.95
N ASP A 132 9.34 -32.57 28.01
CA ASP A 132 10.77 -32.20 27.90
C ASP A 132 11.61 -32.75 29.06
N ARG A 133 10.98 -33.01 30.22
CA ARG A 133 11.62 -33.69 31.36
C ARG A 133 11.76 -35.20 31.19
N ARG A 134 10.90 -35.84 30.39
CA ARG A 134 10.94 -37.29 30.14
C ARG A 134 11.97 -37.68 29.09
N GLU A 135 12.25 -36.83 28.11
CA GLU A 135 13.29 -37.06 27.08
C GLU A 135 14.71 -36.70 27.57
N ARG A 136 14.84 -36.16 28.80
CA ARG A 136 16.13 -35.82 29.44
C ARG A 136 16.67 -36.91 30.37
N LEU A 137 15.87 -37.92 30.68
CA LEU A 137 16.25 -39.14 31.41
C LEU A 137 16.59 -40.22 30.41
#